data_AF-A0A238ZRV5-F1
#
_entry.id   AF-A0A238ZRV5-F1
#
_cell.length_a   1.000
_cell.length_b   1.000
_cell.length_c   1.000
_cell.angle_alpha   90.00
_cell.angle_beta   90.00
_cell.angle_gamma   90.00
#
_symmetry.space_group_name_H-M   'P 1'
#
loop_
_entity.id
_entity.type
_entity.pdbx_description
1 polymer ?
#
loop_
_entity_poly.entity_id
_entity_poly.type
_entity_poly.pdbx_seq_one_letter_code
_entity_poly.pdbx_strand_id
1 'polypeptide(L)'
;MFANSVVLITLTLVIGLPPLVCLFMALSAGQLDDGGSSAESIFEEQELRYSRPWETRRQMQDRVQQHGNLMNNPRAEWERWL
;
A
#
# COMPACT_ATOMS: atom_id res chain seq x y z
N MET A 1 40.21 -26.41 18.02
CA MET A 1 38.91 -26.29 17.31
C MET A 1 38.59 -24.82 16.94
N PHE A 2 39.57 -24.00 16.52
CA PHE A 2 39.33 -22.59 16.13
C PHE A 2 39.30 -22.36 14.60
N ALA A 3 39.62 -23.38 13.80
CA ALA A 3 39.77 -23.25 12.34
C ALA A 3 38.44 -23.05 11.59
N ASN A 4 37.30 -23.44 12.17
CA ASN A 4 35.98 -23.31 11.52
C ASN A 4 35.26 -22.00 11.85
N SER A 5 35.60 -21.32 12.94
CA SER A 5 34.90 -20.11 13.37
C SER A 5 35.14 -18.96 12.40
N VAL A 6 36.36 -18.81 11.90
CA VAL A 6 36.70 -17.75 10.93
C VAL A 6 35.94 -17.94 9.62
N VAL A 7 35.86 -19.16 9.11
CA VAL A 7 35.14 -19.50 7.87
C VAL A 7 33.63 -19.27 8.01
N LEU A 8 33.06 -19.64 9.16
CA LEU A 8 31.64 -19.39 9.42
C LEU A 8 31.35 -17.89 9.51
N ILE A 9 32.20 -17.13 10.21
CA ILE A 9 32.05 -15.67 10.36
C ILE A 9 32.14 -15.00 8.99
N THR A 10 33.14 -15.33 8.17
CA THR A 10 33.29 -14.74 6.84
C THR A 10 32.15 -15.12 5.92
N LEU A 11 31.67 -16.38 5.96
CA LEU A 11 30.51 -16.81 5.18
C LEU A 11 29.24 -16.03 5.57
N THR A 12 28.97 -15.86 6.87
CA THR A 12 27.83 -15.04 7.32
C THR A 12 27.96 -13.58 6.93
N LEU A 13 29.17 -13.04 6.90
CA LEU A 13 29.40 -11.65 6.51
C LEU A 13 29.18 -11.44 5.01
N VAL A 14 29.68 -12.36 4.19
CA VAL A 14 29.51 -12.34 2.72
C VAL A 14 28.05 -12.50 2.32
N ILE A 15 27.28 -13.33 3.04
CA ILE A 15 25.86 -13.55 2.74
C ILE A 15 24.97 -12.46 3.36
N GLY A 16 25.31 -11.98 4.56
CA GLY A 16 24.48 -11.07 5.34
C GLY A 16 24.67 -9.59 5.02
N LEU A 17 25.87 -9.15 4.60
CA LEU A 17 26.09 -7.75 4.24
C LEU A 17 25.38 -7.30 2.96
N PRO A 18 25.37 -8.06 1.85
CA PRO A 18 24.70 -7.63 0.63
C PRO A 18 23.23 -7.22 0.81
N PRO A 19 22.36 -8.00 1.47
CA PRO A 19 20.96 -7.59 1.66
C PRO A 19 20.83 -6.36 2.56
N LEU A 20 21.71 -6.18 3.56
CA LEU A 20 21.74 -4.97 4.39
C LEU A 20 22.10 -3.72 3.57
N VAL A 21 23.09 -3.84 2.69
CA VAL A 21 23.48 -2.74 1.79
C VAL A 21 22.34 -2.42 0.81
N CYS A 22 21.72 -3.43 0.21
CA CYS A 22 20.56 -3.23 -0.66
C CYS A 22 19.39 -2.58 0.09
N LEU A 23 19.10 -2.99 1.32
CA LEU A 23 18.06 -2.39 2.15
C LEU A 23 18.35 -0.92 2.44
N PHE A 24 19.59 -0.59 2.83
CA PHE A 24 19.98 0.78 3.10
C PHE A 24 19.89 1.66 1.84
N MET A 25 20.30 1.13 0.68
CA MET A 25 20.14 1.81 -0.60
C MET A 25 18.66 2.04 -0.93
N ALA A 26 17.81 1.03 -0.76
CA ALA A 26 16.37 1.13 -1.01
C ALA A 26 15.70 2.19 -0.10
N LEU A 27 16.07 2.23 1.18
CA LEU A 27 15.63 3.27 2.12
C LEU A 27 16.08 4.66 1.67
N SER A 28 17.35 4.83 1.29
CA SER A 28 17.88 6.12 0.82
C SER A 28 17.26 6.59 -0.50
N ALA A 29 16.80 5.66 -1.32
CA ALA A 29 16.14 5.93 -2.59
C ALA A 29 14.63 6.16 -2.43
N GLY A 30 14.09 6.19 -1.21
CA GLY A 30 12.68 6.41 -0.93
C GLY A 30 11.76 5.28 -1.41
N GLN A 31 12.28 4.09 -1.71
CA GLN A 31 11.49 2.95 -2.21
C GLN A 31 10.48 2.43 -1.17
N LEU A 32 10.66 2.81 0.10
CA LEU A 32 9.79 2.44 1.21
C LEU A 32 8.93 3.63 1.71
N ASP A 33 9.04 4.80 1.08
CA ASP A 33 8.26 6.00 1.43
C ASP A 33 6.83 5.96 0.85
N ASP A 34 6.56 5.06 -0.08
CA ASP A 34 5.22 4.81 -0.67
C ASP A 34 4.28 4.00 0.25
N GLY A 35 4.53 4.00 1.56
CA GLY A 35 3.59 3.46 2.55
C GLY A 35 2.22 4.14 2.51
N GLY A 36 2.15 5.38 2.01
CA GLY A 36 0.89 6.09 1.71
C GLY A 36 0.20 5.57 0.46
N SER A 37 0.94 5.30 -0.63
CA SER A 37 0.38 4.79 -1.89
C SER A 37 -0.14 3.36 -1.79
N SER A 38 0.30 2.57 -0.80
CA SER A 38 -0.26 1.23 -0.54
C SER A 38 -1.49 1.25 0.38
N ALA A 39 -1.80 2.41 0.99
CA ALA A 39 -2.99 2.63 1.80
C ALA A 39 -4.09 3.41 1.04
N GLU A 40 -3.72 4.08 -0.04
CA GLU A 40 -4.62 4.57 -1.10
C GLU A 40 -4.82 3.42 -2.09
N SER A 41 -5.94 2.72 -2.19
CA SER A 41 -7.29 3.04 -1.79
C SER A 41 -8.05 1.71 -1.88
N ILE A 42 -8.79 1.33 -0.84
CA ILE A 42 -9.74 0.19 -0.93
C ILE A 42 -10.75 0.42 -2.06
N PHE A 43 -10.94 1.68 -2.46
CA PHE A 43 -11.88 2.12 -3.47
C PHE A 43 -11.14 2.49 -4.75
N GLU A 44 -11.56 1.96 -5.90
CA GLU A 44 -11.12 2.55 -7.16
C GLU A 44 -11.56 4.03 -7.23
N GLU A 45 -10.86 4.89 -7.99
CA GLU A 45 -11.22 6.32 -8.14
C GLU A 45 -12.70 6.52 -8.51
N GLN A 46 -13.28 5.54 -9.20
CA GLN A 46 -14.68 5.52 -9.64
C GLN A 46 -15.65 5.24 -8.48
N GLU A 47 -15.24 4.41 -7.52
CA GLU A 47 -16.04 4.03 -6.35
C GLU A 47 -16.20 5.18 -5.34
N LEU A 48 -15.28 6.15 -5.37
CA LEU A 48 -15.40 7.38 -4.59
C LEU A 48 -16.58 8.23 -5.06
N ARG A 49 -17.07 8.03 -6.28
CA ARG A 49 -18.23 8.74 -6.84
C ARG A 49 -19.55 7.99 -6.68
N TYR A 50 -19.54 6.75 -6.19
CA TYR A 50 -20.78 5.96 -6.07
C TYR A 50 -21.73 6.53 -5.02
N SER A 51 -23.02 6.50 -5.33
CA SER A 51 -24.08 6.84 -4.38
C SER A 51 -24.11 5.82 -3.23
N ARG A 52 -24.10 6.32 -1.99
CA ARG A 52 -24.10 5.50 -0.77
C ARG A 52 -25.37 5.80 0.05
N PRO A 53 -26.27 4.83 0.25
CA PRO A 53 -27.57 5.07 0.89
C PRO A 53 -27.47 5.41 2.39
N TRP A 54 -26.33 5.13 3.02
CA TRP A 54 -26.07 5.44 4.44
C TRP A 54 -25.44 6.83 4.67
N GLU A 55 -25.16 7.60 3.61
CA GLU A 55 -24.49 8.88 3.71
C GLU A 55 -25.44 10.04 4.03
N THR A 56 -25.00 10.98 4.87
CA THR A 56 -25.75 12.22 5.13
C THR A 56 -25.61 13.23 3.97
N ARG A 57 -26.58 14.15 3.82
CA ARG A 57 -26.54 15.17 2.74
C ARG A 57 -25.25 16.00 2.72
N ARG A 58 -24.67 16.29 3.88
CA ARG A 58 -23.44 17.07 4.00
C ARG A 58 -22.24 16.30 3.44
N GLN A 59 -22.07 15.05 3.86
CA GLN A 59 -21.01 14.17 3.38
C GLN A 59 -21.09 13.96 1.86
N MET A 60 -22.32 13.81 1.34
CA MET A 60 -22.55 13.68 -0.10
C MET A 60 -22.09 14.91 -0.87
N GLN A 61 -22.39 16.11 -0.35
CA GLN A 61 -21.96 17.37 -0.96
C GLN A 61 -20.45 17.54 -0.94
N ASP A 62 -19.80 17.26 0.20
CA ASP A 62 -18.35 17.34 0.35
C ASP A 62 -17.66 16.43 -0.68
N ARG A 63 -18.19 15.22 -0.88
CA ARG A 63 -17.69 14.26 -1.87
C ARG A 63 -17.91 14.72 -3.31
N VAL A 64 -19.08 15.26 -3.64
CA VAL A 64 -19.35 15.79 -4.98
C VAL A 64 -18.40 16.94 -5.32
N GLN A 65 -18.04 17.77 -4.32
CA GLN A 65 -17.05 18.83 -4.49
C GLN A 65 -15.64 18.27 -4.71
N GLN A 66 -15.28 17.16 -4.07
CA GLN A 66 -13.95 16.55 -4.15
C GLN A 66 -13.75 15.65 -5.38
N HIS A 67 -14.76 14.89 -5.79
CA HIS A 67 -14.64 13.81 -6.78
C HIS A 67 -15.58 13.97 -7.99
N GLY A 68 -16.43 15.00 -8.03
CA GLY A 68 -17.37 15.27 -9.12
C GLY A 68 -18.71 14.56 -8.98
N ASN A 69 -19.50 14.58 -10.06
CA ASN A 69 -20.88 14.09 -10.04
C ASN A 69 -21.00 12.62 -9.61
N LEU A 70 -22.02 12.33 -8.80
CA LEU A 70 -22.33 10.99 -8.33
C LEU A 70 -22.61 10.03 -9.50
N MET A 71 -22.08 8.82 -9.37
CA MET A 71 -22.37 7.70 -10.26
C MET A 71 -23.30 6.72 -9.55
N ASN A 72 -24.12 6.01 -10.33
CA ASN A 72 -24.94 4.93 -9.79
C ASN A 72 -24.02 3.80 -9.33
N ASN A 73 -24.26 3.30 -8.12
CA ASN A 73 -23.52 2.16 -7.60
C ASN A 73 -23.86 0.90 -8.44
N PRO A 74 -22.88 0.24 -9.09
CA PRO A 74 -23.09 -1.03 -9.76
C PRO A 74 -23.43 -2.08 -8.70
N ARG A 75 -24.72 -2.43 -8.59
CA ARG A 75 -25.20 -3.46 -7.65
C ARG A 75 -24.43 -4.79 -7.75
N ALA A 76 -23.89 -5.11 -8.93
CA ALA A 76 -23.24 -6.38 -9.22
C ALA A 76 -21.88 -6.60 -8.53
N GLU A 77 -21.14 -5.54 -8.17
CA GLU A 77 -19.79 -5.71 -7.61
C GLU A 77 -19.81 -6.04 -6.12
N TRP A 78 -20.79 -5.50 -5.39
CA TRP A 78 -20.97 -5.74 -3.95
C TRP A 78 -21.59 -7.11 -3.65
N GLU A 79 -22.37 -7.67 -4.58
CA GLU A 79 -22.92 -9.04 -4.45
C GLU A 79 -21.83 -10.11 -4.55
N ARG A 80 -20.65 -9.82 -5.12
CA ARG A 80 -19.58 -10.81 -5.26
C ARG A 80 -18.93 -11.19 -3.91
N TRP A 81 -19.11 -10.36 -2.90
CA TRP A 81 -18.50 -10.49 -1.57
C TRP A 81 -19.52 -10.79 -0.46
N LEU A 82 -20.80 -10.94 -0.80
CA LEU A 82 -21.89 -11.41 0.09
C LEU A 82 -22.21 -12.87 -0.20
#